data_AF-A0A218UAX0-F1
#
_entry.id   AF-A0A218UAX0-F1
#
_cell.length_a   1.000
_cell.length_b   1.000
_cell.length_c   1.000
_cell.angle_alpha   90.00
_cell.angle_beta   90.00
_cell.angle_gamma   90.00
#
_symmetry.space_group_name_H-M   'P 1'
#
loop_
_entity.id
_entity.type
_entity.pdbx_description
1 polymer ?
#
loop_
_entity_poly.entity_id
_entity_poly.type
_entity_poly.pdbx_seq_one_letter_code
_entity_poly.pdbx_strand_id
1 'polypeptide(L)'
;MAAAAGGAGGGGADGDVPAATRLQAYAWCREFLAGSWKLIGPDEFGISLVSGGLSNLLYKCTLPEHVPSVGDEPRQVLLRVYGAILQGVDSLVLESVMFAILAERALGPRLFGVFPQGRLEEYIPSRRLRTEELREPRVSAEIAVTMARFHGMAMPFNKEPKWLFGTMEGYLRQISELTFSEPAQLQQLEQLRGYNLEQEMRSLRSLPPPPCPLLSPGVPTRPRGTPRA
;
A
#
# COMPACT_ATOMS: atom_id res chain seq x y z
N MET A 1 31.93 29.89 -8.17
CA MET A 1 33.27 29.58 -7.62
C MET A 1 33.10 29.06 -6.21
N ALA A 2 33.75 27.91 -5.91
CA ALA A 2 33.93 27.24 -4.61
C ALA A 2 32.63 26.88 -3.83
N ALA A 3 32.12 25.65 -3.77
CA ALA A 3 32.69 24.33 -3.47
C ALA A 3 33.26 24.19 -2.04
N ALA A 4 32.53 23.48 -1.19
CA ALA A 4 33.06 22.58 -0.15
C ALA A 4 32.01 21.52 0.20
N ALA A 5 32.46 20.28 0.33
CA ALA A 5 31.70 19.05 0.39
C ALA A 5 31.82 18.34 1.75
N GLY A 6 30.98 17.32 1.97
CA GLY A 6 31.10 16.29 3.02
C GLY A 6 30.14 16.51 4.19
N GLY A 7 29.41 15.53 4.72
CA GLY A 7 29.34 14.09 4.50
C GLY A 7 28.31 13.49 5.48
N ALA A 8 27.85 12.28 5.14
CA ALA A 8 27.20 11.22 5.92
C ALA A 8 26.47 11.50 7.27
N GLY A 9 25.28 10.92 7.37
CA GLY A 9 24.51 10.66 8.60
C GLY A 9 23.01 10.66 8.27
N GLY A 10 22.33 9.56 8.00
CA GLY A 10 22.43 8.27 8.68
C GLY A 10 21.72 8.31 10.03
N GLY A 11 20.54 8.94 10.11
CA GLY A 11 19.73 9.02 11.32
C GLY A 11 18.26 8.95 10.95
N GLY A 12 17.70 7.73 10.89
CA GLY A 12 16.26 7.56 10.91
C GLY A 12 15.76 8.15 12.22
N ALA A 13 14.82 9.09 12.14
CA ALA A 13 14.16 9.64 13.32
C ALA A 13 13.42 8.51 14.03
N ASP A 14 14.04 7.97 15.07
CA ASP A 14 13.46 6.97 15.97
C ASP A 14 12.44 7.70 16.86
N GLY A 15 11.26 7.96 16.29
CA GLY A 15 10.11 8.35 17.09
C GLY A 15 9.71 7.15 17.93
N ASP A 16 9.96 7.21 19.23
CA ASP A 16 9.70 6.11 20.16
C ASP A 16 8.27 5.59 19.98
N VAL A 17 8.15 4.29 19.70
CA VAL A 17 6.85 3.65 19.45
C VAL A 17 6.14 3.51 20.80
N PRO A 18 4.90 4.02 20.96
CA PRO A 18 4.23 3.97 22.26
C PRO A 18 4.20 2.56 22.86
N ALA A 19 4.44 2.45 24.17
CA ALA A 19 4.56 1.16 24.86
C ALA A 19 3.34 0.24 24.64
N ALA A 20 2.14 0.80 24.60
CA ALA A 20 0.91 0.05 24.30
C ALA A 20 0.92 -0.53 22.88
N THR A 21 1.37 0.25 21.89
CA THR A 21 1.52 -0.20 20.49
C THR A 21 2.58 -1.29 20.38
N ARG A 22 3.70 -1.15 21.07
CA ARG A 22 4.75 -2.17 21.14
C ARG A 22 4.23 -3.49 21.71
N LEU A 23 3.52 -3.44 22.84
CA LEU A 23 2.98 -4.64 23.48
C LEU A 23 1.96 -5.35 22.60
N GLN A 24 1.09 -4.58 21.93
CA GLN A 24 0.11 -5.13 21.00
C GLN A 24 0.77 -5.76 19.76
N ALA A 25 1.77 -5.09 19.18
CA ALA A 25 2.54 -5.61 18.05
C ALA A 25 3.26 -6.90 18.41
N TYR A 26 3.86 -6.97 19.61
CA TYR A 26 4.46 -8.18 20.15
C TYR A 26 3.42 -9.30 20.28
N ALA A 27 2.24 -9.03 20.84
CA ALA A 27 1.18 -10.01 20.99
C ALA A 27 0.76 -10.61 19.63
N TRP A 28 0.54 -9.78 18.60
CA TRP A 28 0.23 -10.26 17.26
C TRP A 28 1.37 -11.05 16.62
N CYS A 29 2.62 -10.57 16.70
CA CYS A 29 3.76 -11.30 16.15
C CYS A 29 3.91 -12.66 16.84
N ARG A 30 3.80 -12.70 18.17
CA ARG A 30 3.84 -13.94 18.94
C ARG A 30 2.66 -14.84 18.63
N GLU A 31 1.46 -14.33 18.38
CA GLU A 31 0.29 -15.15 18.08
C GLU A 31 0.39 -15.81 16.69
N PHE A 32 0.70 -15.02 15.66
CA PHE A 32 0.60 -15.43 14.25
C PHE A 32 1.91 -15.99 13.66
N LEU A 33 3.08 -15.66 14.21
CA LEU A 33 4.37 -16.15 13.72
C LEU A 33 4.84 -17.36 14.51
N ALA A 34 5.48 -18.32 13.83
CA ALA A 34 6.03 -19.53 14.42
C ALA A 34 7.49 -19.33 14.89
N GLY A 35 8.09 -20.40 15.43
CA GLY A 35 9.51 -20.45 15.77
C GLY A 35 9.90 -19.46 16.87
N SER A 36 11.02 -18.76 16.69
CA SER A 36 11.62 -17.91 17.71
C SER A 36 10.73 -16.74 18.19
N TRP A 37 9.71 -16.35 17.42
CA TRP A 37 8.69 -15.37 17.86
C TRP A 37 7.88 -15.83 19.07
N LYS A 38 7.78 -17.15 19.30
CA LYS A 38 7.11 -17.73 20.48
C LYS A 38 7.99 -17.73 21.73
N LEU A 39 9.32 -17.55 21.56
CA LEU A 39 10.33 -17.75 22.61
C LEU A 39 10.81 -16.45 23.24
N ILE A 40 10.70 -15.32 22.53
CA ILE A 40 11.19 -14.02 23.01
C ILE A 40 10.21 -13.35 23.98
N GLY A 41 10.76 -12.56 24.92
CA GLY A 41 9.97 -11.67 25.76
C GLY A 41 9.61 -10.35 25.06
N PRO A 42 8.67 -9.56 25.61
CA PRO A 42 8.29 -8.24 25.08
C PRO A 42 9.45 -7.22 25.11
N ASP A 43 10.41 -7.39 26.03
CA ASP A 43 11.57 -6.49 26.18
C ASP A 43 12.60 -6.70 25.05
N GLU A 44 12.69 -7.91 24.52
CA GLU A 44 13.61 -8.26 23.43
C GLU A 44 13.02 -8.00 22.03
N PHE A 45 11.72 -7.70 21.94
CA PHE A 45 11.01 -7.48 20.68
C PHE A 45 11.46 -6.17 20.01
N GLY A 46 12.04 -6.23 18.82
CA GLY A 46 12.37 -5.01 18.07
C GLY A 46 11.14 -4.44 17.37
N ILE A 47 10.90 -3.12 17.48
CA ILE A 47 9.88 -2.41 16.72
C ILE A 47 10.38 -1.03 16.31
N SER A 48 10.12 -0.62 15.07
CA SER A 48 10.42 0.72 14.57
C SER A 48 9.36 1.19 13.58
N LEU A 49 9.13 2.49 13.51
CA LEU A 49 8.17 3.09 12.57
C LEU A 49 8.71 3.03 11.13
N VAL A 50 7.86 2.66 10.17
CA VAL A 50 8.20 2.68 8.74
C VAL A 50 7.44 3.82 8.08
N SER A 51 8.20 4.77 7.50
CA SER A 51 7.61 5.94 6.86
C SER A 51 6.86 5.60 5.56
N GLY A 52 5.70 6.24 5.38
CA GLY A 52 5.14 6.61 4.08
C GLY A 52 3.72 6.09 3.75
N GLY A 53 2.95 5.59 4.70
CA GLY A 53 1.50 5.52 4.51
C GLY A 53 0.87 6.88 4.85
N LEU A 54 0.01 7.42 3.99
CA LEU A 54 -0.89 8.52 4.41
C LEU A 54 -2.09 7.99 5.22
N SER A 55 -2.45 6.71 5.02
CA SER A 55 -3.70 6.13 5.52
C SER A 55 -3.52 4.97 6.52
N ASN A 56 -2.31 4.42 6.65
CA ASN A 56 -2.02 3.24 7.48
C ASN A 56 -0.75 3.46 8.30
N LEU A 57 -0.74 2.97 9.54
CA LEU A 57 0.46 2.92 10.38
C LEU A 57 1.25 1.65 10.06
N LEU A 58 2.55 1.82 9.81
CA LEU A 58 3.45 0.73 9.41
C LEU A 58 4.58 0.61 10.41
N TYR A 59 4.79 -0.60 10.91
CA TYR A 59 5.86 -0.90 11.84
C TYR A 59 6.71 -2.05 11.30
N LYS A 60 8.02 -1.92 11.41
CA LYS A 60 8.94 -3.04 11.21
C LYS A 60 9.14 -3.72 12.56
N CYS A 61 8.78 -4.99 12.64
CA CYS A 61 8.99 -5.81 13.83
C CYS A 61 10.15 -6.79 13.58
N THR A 62 11.04 -6.98 14.54
CA THR A 62 12.25 -7.81 14.37
C THR A 62 12.54 -8.70 15.57
N LEU A 63 13.03 -9.91 15.30
CA LEU A 63 13.69 -10.75 16.30
C LEU A 63 15.05 -10.15 16.68
N PRO A 64 15.49 -10.27 17.94
CA PRO A 64 16.81 -9.82 18.37
C PRO A 64 17.92 -10.68 17.75
N GLU A 65 19.07 -10.07 17.45
CA GLU A 65 20.16 -10.73 16.71
C GLU A 65 20.73 -11.98 17.41
N HIS A 66 20.75 -12.00 18.75
CA HIS A 66 21.29 -13.12 19.53
C HIS A 66 20.38 -14.36 19.56
N VAL A 67 19.11 -14.24 19.16
CA VAL A 67 18.17 -15.37 19.13
C VAL A 67 18.20 -16.00 17.74
N PRO A 68 18.70 -17.24 17.58
CA PRO A 68 18.70 -17.93 16.28
C PRO A 68 17.28 -18.28 15.85
N SER A 69 17.06 -18.46 14.55
CA SER A 69 15.79 -18.99 14.04
C SER A 69 15.69 -20.49 14.31
N VAL A 70 14.50 -20.97 14.67
CA VAL A 70 14.23 -22.39 14.97
C VAL A 70 13.77 -23.13 13.71
N GLY A 71 13.09 -22.44 12.78
CA GLY A 71 12.62 -22.97 11.52
C GLY A 71 12.77 -21.95 10.39
N ASP A 72 11.76 -21.88 9.52
CA ASP A 72 11.69 -20.98 8.37
C ASP A 72 11.02 -19.63 8.70
N GLU A 73 10.85 -19.31 9.99
CA GLU A 73 10.21 -18.06 10.40
C GLU A 73 11.01 -16.83 9.95
N PRO A 74 10.33 -15.75 9.55
CA PRO A 74 11.00 -14.52 9.15
C PRO A 74 11.64 -13.86 10.38
N ARG A 75 12.88 -13.36 10.24
CA ARG A 75 13.51 -12.56 11.31
C ARG A 75 12.96 -11.14 11.43
N GLN A 76 12.28 -10.67 10.38
CA GLN A 76 11.69 -9.34 10.32
C GLN A 76 10.37 -9.40 9.53
N VAL A 77 9.37 -8.69 10.02
CA VAL A 77 8.05 -8.59 9.40
C VAL A 77 7.59 -7.15 9.37
N LEU A 78 6.69 -6.84 8.45
CA LEU A 78 6.01 -5.54 8.39
C LEU A 78 4.61 -5.70 8.98
N LEU A 79 4.36 -5.03 10.10
CA LEU A 79 3.04 -4.88 10.68
C LEU A 79 2.35 -3.68 10.04
N ARG A 80 1.19 -3.92 9.42
CA ARG A 80 0.30 -2.88 8.93
C ARG A 80 -0.95 -2.82 9.79
N VAL A 81 -1.18 -1.67 10.41
CA VAL A 81 -2.39 -1.40 11.20
C VAL A 81 -3.32 -0.51 10.38
N TYR A 82 -4.57 -0.96 10.20
CA TYR A 82 -5.59 -0.20 9.48
C TYR A 82 -6.02 1.01 10.29
N GLY A 83 -6.06 2.19 9.66
CA GLY A 83 -6.59 3.40 10.28
C GLY A 83 -8.11 3.36 10.43
N ALA A 84 -8.66 4.26 11.25
CA ALA A 84 -10.09 4.36 11.55
C ALA A 84 -11.00 4.67 10.36
N ILE A 85 -10.45 4.90 9.15
CA ILE A 85 -11.18 5.27 7.93
C ILE A 85 -11.62 4.03 7.13
N LEU A 86 -10.98 2.87 7.32
CA LEU A 86 -11.35 1.59 6.68
C LEU A 86 -12.49 0.90 7.46
N GLN A 87 -13.65 1.57 7.55
CA GLN A 87 -14.81 1.09 8.31
C GLN A 87 -15.77 0.35 7.38
N GLY A 88 -15.48 -0.91 7.08
CA GLY A 88 -16.43 -1.80 6.40
C GLY A 88 -15.97 -3.25 6.40
N VAL A 89 -16.76 -4.15 6.98
CA VAL A 89 -16.45 -5.59 7.07
C VAL A 89 -16.23 -6.20 5.67
N ASP A 90 -17.08 -5.83 4.71
CA ASP A 90 -16.96 -6.29 3.32
C ASP A 90 -15.66 -5.80 2.65
N SER A 91 -15.21 -4.59 3.00
CA SER A 91 -13.95 -4.04 2.48
C SER A 91 -12.76 -4.83 3.01
N LEU A 92 -12.77 -5.22 4.28
CA LEU A 92 -11.69 -6.00 4.89
C LEU A 92 -11.59 -7.40 4.27
N VAL A 93 -12.71 -8.07 4.00
CA VAL A 93 -12.75 -9.39 3.35
C VAL A 93 -12.16 -9.30 1.95
N LEU A 94 -12.63 -8.34 1.14
CA LEU A 94 -12.13 -8.17 -0.24
C LEU A 94 -10.65 -7.79 -0.27
N GLU A 95 -10.19 -6.90 0.62
CA GLU A 95 -8.78 -6.53 0.73
C GLU A 95 -7.92 -7.74 1.13
N SER A 96 -8.38 -8.54 2.10
CA SER A 96 -7.67 -9.74 2.55
C SER A 96 -7.53 -10.77 1.44
N VAL A 97 -8.62 -11.04 0.70
CA VAL A 97 -8.60 -11.94 -0.47
C VAL A 97 -7.68 -11.40 -1.56
N MET A 98 -7.73 -10.09 -1.84
CA MET A 98 -6.86 -9.46 -2.83
C MET A 98 -5.39 -9.62 -2.46
N PHE A 99 -5.03 -9.30 -1.21
CA PHE A 99 -3.66 -9.37 -0.74
C PHE A 99 -3.14 -10.82 -0.74
N ALA A 100 -3.94 -11.77 -0.27
CA ALA A 100 -3.58 -13.19 -0.29
C ALA A 100 -3.27 -13.67 -1.72
N ILE A 101 -4.12 -13.34 -2.70
CA ILE A 101 -3.87 -13.72 -4.11
C ILE A 101 -2.59 -13.09 -4.66
N LEU A 102 -2.30 -11.83 -4.30
CA LEU A 102 -1.07 -11.14 -4.71
C LEU A 102 0.17 -11.81 -4.11
N ALA A 103 0.11 -12.19 -2.84
CA ALA A 103 1.17 -12.90 -2.14
C ALA A 103 1.43 -14.28 -2.78
N GLU A 104 0.38 -15.08 -3.01
CA GLU A 104 0.47 -16.41 -3.62
C GLU A 104 1.02 -16.39 -5.06
N ARG A 105 0.78 -15.29 -5.79
CA ARG A 105 1.30 -15.11 -7.16
C ARG A 105 2.68 -14.43 -7.21
N ALA A 106 3.32 -14.19 -6.07
CA ALA A 106 4.58 -13.46 -5.96
C ALA A 106 4.53 -12.07 -6.64
N LEU A 107 3.38 -11.41 -6.59
CA LEU A 107 3.14 -10.04 -7.08
C LEU A 107 3.03 -9.01 -5.94
N GLY A 108 3.15 -9.48 -4.70
CA GLY A 108 3.23 -8.67 -3.50
C GLY A 108 4.07 -9.36 -2.43
N PRO A 109 4.26 -8.72 -1.26
CA PRO A 109 4.92 -9.33 -0.11
C PRO A 109 4.18 -10.58 0.34
N ARG A 110 4.89 -11.57 0.91
CA ARG A 110 4.24 -12.71 1.56
C ARG A 110 3.31 -12.25 2.69
N LEU A 111 2.22 -12.98 2.88
CA LEU A 111 1.26 -12.76 3.96
C LEU A 111 1.51 -13.75 5.09
N PHE A 112 1.77 -13.25 6.31
CA PHE A 112 2.02 -14.09 7.48
C PHE A 112 0.83 -14.17 8.44
N GLY A 113 -0.04 -13.16 8.46
CA GLY A 113 -1.22 -13.17 9.33
C GLY A 113 -2.18 -12.02 9.01
N VAL A 114 -3.46 -12.24 9.26
CA VAL A 114 -4.54 -11.24 9.09
C VAL A 114 -5.39 -11.22 10.35
N PHE A 115 -5.72 -10.03 10.82
CA PHE A 115 -6.58 -9.81 11.98
C PHE A 115 -7.42 -8.53 11.78
N PRO A 116 -8.49 -8.31 12.55
CA PRO A 116 -9.39 -7.18 12.33
C PRO A 116 -8.70 -5.81 12.29
N GLN A 117 -7.64 -5.63 13.07
CA GLN A 117 -6.90 -4.38 13.17
C GLN A 117 -5.81 -4.21 12.11
N GLY A 118 -5.46 -5.25 11.35
CA GLY A 118 -4.26 -5.20 10.51
C GLY A 118 -3.81 -6.54 9.92
N ARG A 119 -2.56 -6.55 9.47
CA ARG A 119 -1.92 -7.76 8.95
C ARG A 119 -0.41 -7.73 9.12
N LEU A 120 0.19 -8.91 9.11
CA LEU A 120 1.63 -9.14 9.09
C LEU A 120 2.05 -9.54 7.68
N GLU A 121 2.95 -8.76 7.10
CA GLU A 121 3.48 -8.92 5.75
C GLU A 121 4.99 -9.19 5.80
N GLU A 122 5.53 -9.70 4.70
CA GLU A 122 6.97 -9.68 4.46
C GLU A 122 7.52 -8.26 4.42
N TYR A 123 8.55 -8.02 5.22
CA TYR A 123 9.31 -6.78 5.14
C TYR A 123 10.30 -6.85 3.97
N ILE A 124 10.10 -6.00 2.96
CA ILE A 124 10.99 -5.88 1.79
C ILE A 124 11.92 -4.68 2.02
N PRO A 125 13.23 -4.90 2.24
CA PRO A 125 14.20 -3.81 2.37
C PRO A 125 14.27 -3.00 1.08
N SER A 126 13.67 -1.81 1.09
CA SER A 126 13.48 -1.01 -0.11
C SER A 126 13.26 0.46 0.24
N ARG A 127 13.37 1.32 -0.78
CA ARG A 127 12.93 2.71 -0.72
C ARG A 127 11.83 2.93 -1.74
N ARG A 128 10.97 3.92 -1.48
CA ARG A 128 9.99 4.39 -2.46
C ARG A 128 10.69 5.20 -3.54
N LEU A 129 10.09 5.22 -4.73
CA LEU A 129 10.47 6.14 -5.78
C LEU A 129 10.04 7.57 -5.39
N ARG A 130 10.89 8.54 -5.69
CA ARG A 130 10.57 9.96 -5.65
C ARG A 130 9.84 10.36 -6.93
N THR A 131 9.07 11.44 -6.86
CA THR A 131 8.34 11.95 -8.02
C THR A 131 9.26 12.23 -9.21
N GLU A 132 10.48 12.73 -8.95
CA GLU A 132 11.44 13.02 -10.03
C GLU A 132 11.95 11.77 -10.77
N GLU A 133 11.88 10.59 -10.14
CA GLU A 133 12.38 9.32 -10.69
C GLU A 133 11.36 8.66 -11.62
N LEU A 134 10.07 8.98 -11.49
CA LEU A 134 9.00 8.38 -12.29
C LEU A 134 9.13 8.71 -13.79
N ARG A 135 9.79 9.83 -14.13
CA ARG A 135 10.06 10.24 -15.52
C ARG A 135 11.33 9.62 -16.11
N GLU A 136 12.14 8.91 -15.31
CA GLU A 136 13.33 8.25 -15.84
C GLU A 136 12.90 7.12 -16.80
N PRO A 137 13.40 7.07 -18.06
CA PRO A 137 12.90 6.11 -19.04
C PRO A 137 12.99 4.65 -18.60
N ARG A 138 14.06 4.27 -17.89
CA ARG A 138 14.23 2.91 -17.36
C ARG A 138 13.21 2.58 -16.28
N VAL A 139 13.03 3.48 -15.31
CA VAL A 139 12.04 3.32 -14.22
C VAL A 139 10.63 3.28 -14.79
N SER A 140 10.29 4.19 -15.71
CA SER A 140 8.98 4.24 -16.36
C SER A 140 8.67 2.96 -17.13
N ALA A 141 9.66 2.40 -17.85
CA ALA A 141 9.51 1.13 -18.54
C ALA A 141 9.23 -0.04 -17.58
N GLU A 142 9.95 -0.12 -16.46
CA GLU A 142 9.72 -1.15 -15.42
C GLU A 142 8.34 -1.01 -14.76
N ILE A 143 7.88 0.22 -14.50
CA ILE A 143 6.52 0.49 -14.02
C ILE A 143 5.50 -0.02 -15.04
N ALA A 144 5.68 0.29 -16.34
CA ALA A 144 4.77 -0.14 -17.39
C ALA A 144 4.69 -1.68 -17.50
N VAL A 145 5.83 -2.38 -17.41
CA VAL A 145 5.86 -3.86 -17.41
C VAL A 145 5.14 -4.42 -16.19
N THR A 146 5.40 -3.87 -15.01
CA THR A 146 4.74 -4.29 -13.76
C THR A 146 3.22 -4.04 -13.82
N MET A 147 2.81 -2.87 -14.32
CA MET A 147 1.40 -2.51 -14.50
C MET A 147 0.69 -3.41 -15.50
N ALA A 148 1.35 -3.75 -16.63
CA ALA A 148 0.78 -4.68 -17.62
C ALA A 148 0.56 -6.07 -17.03
N ARG A 149 1.51 -6.58 -16.22
CA ARG A 149 1.34 -7.84 -15.48
C ARG A 149 0.18 -7.77 -14.49
N PHE A 150 0.07 -6.66 -13.75
CA PHE A 150 -1.01 -6.44 -12.80
C PHE A 150 -2.40 -6.40 -13.49
N HIS A 151 -2.51 -5.69 -14.62
CA HIS A 151 -3.75 -5.64 -15.41
C HIS A 151 -4.14 -7.00 -16.02
N GLY A 152 -3.17 -7.88 -16.27
CA GLY A 152 -3.42 -9.23 -16.80
C GLY A 152 -3.94 -10.23 -15.76
N MET A 153 -4.11 -9.85 -14.50
CA MET A 153 -4.52 -10.76 -13.44
C MET A 153 -6.02 -11.08 -13.48
N ALA A 154 -6.33 -12.37 -13.56
CA ALA A 154 -7.67 -12.86 -13.24
C ALA A 154 -7.88 -12.84 -11.71
N MET A 155 -8.72 -11.91 -11.24
CA MET A 155 -9.09 -11.74 -9.83
C MET A 155 -10.57 -12.06 -9.60
N PRO A 156 -10.97 -12.66 -8.47
CA PRO A 156 -12.36 -13.09 -8.21
C PRO A 156 -13.24 -11.94 -7.68
N PHE A 157 -13.27 -10.82 -8.38
CA PHE A 157 -14.07 -9.63 -8.03
C PHE A 157 -15.02 -9.23 -9.15
N ASN A 158 -15.97 -8.33 -8.86
CA ASN A 158 -16.83 -7.76 -9.89
C ASN A 158 -15.97 -7.14 -11.03
N LYS A 159 -16.32 -7.46 -12.27
CA LYS A 159 -15.62 -7.03 -13.49
C LYS A 159 -16.28 -5.83 -14.16
N GLU A 160 -17.47 -5.43 -13.72
CA GLU A 160 -18.11 -4.22 -14.20
C GLU A 160 -17.33 -2.99 -13.72
N PRO A 161 -17.00 -2.03 -14.61
CA PRO A 161 -16.19 -0.85 -14.29
C PRO A 161 -16.99 0.22 -13.54
N LYS A 162 -17.64 -0.15 -12.44
CA LYS A 162 -18.49 0.74 -11.63
C LYS A 162 -17.70 1.53 -10.59
N TRP A 163 -16.49 1.08 -10.24
CA TRP A 163 -15.70 1.63 -9.12
C TRP A 163 -15.44 3.13 -9.26
N LEU A 164 -14.82 3.57 -10.37
CA LEU A 164 -14.42 4.98 -10.55
C LEU A 164 -15.58 5.94 -10.32
N PHE A 165 -16.69 5.70 -11.02
CA PHE A 165 -17.86 6.57 -10.99
C PHE A 165 -18.69 6.43 -9.71
N GLY A 166 -18.85 5.22 -9.18
CA GLY A 166 -19.52 5.01 -7.90
C GLY A 166 -18.76 5.63 -6.72
N THR A 167 -17.43 5.58 -6.74
CA THR A 167 -16.58 6.24 -5.73
C THR A 167 -16.66 7.76 -5.83
N MET A 168 -16.56 8.33 -7.04
CA MET A 168 -16.70 9.78 -7.23
C MET A 168 -18.07 10.29 -6.76
N GLU A 169 -19.16 9.60 -7.09
CA GLU A 169 -20.51 9.93 -6.60
C GLU A 169 -20.60 9.88 -5.07
N GLY A 170 -20.01 8.84 -4.46
CA GLY A 170 -19.94 8.71 -3.00
C GLY A 170 -19.22 9.90 -2.35
N TYR A 171 -18.07 10.30 -2.90
CA TYR A 171 -17.32 11.45 -2.40
C TYR A 171 -18.07 12.77 -2.63
N LEU A 172 -18.73 12.97 -3.78
CA LEU A 172 -19.52 14.18 -4.00
C LEU A 172 -20.66 14.33 -2.98
N ARG A 173 -21.33 13.22 -2.62
CA ARG A 173 -22.34 13.24 -1.56
C ARG A 173 -21.73 13.68 -0.23
N GLN A 174 -20.59 13.12 0.15
CA GLN A 174 -19.89 13.52 1.38
C GLN A 174 -19.47 14.99 1.36
N ILE A 175 -18.97 15.49 0.23
CA ILE A 175 -18.57 16.89 0.05
C ILE A 175 -19.78 17.84 0.18
N SER A 176 -20.97 17.42 -0.26
CA SER A 176 -22.18 18.23 -0.17
C SER A 176 -22.61 18.50 1.28
N GLU A 177 -22.39 17.53 2.17
CA GLU A 177 -22.70 17.59 3.60
C GLU A 177 -21.54 18.17 4.43
N LEU A 178 -20.38 18.37 3.82
CA LEU A 178 -19.16 18.75 4.51
C LEU A 178 -19.21 20.21 4.98
N THR A 179 -18.73 20.43 6.20
CA THR A 179 -18.54 21.75 6.78
C THR A 179 -17.25 21.78 7.60
N PHE A 180 -16.64 22.96 7.72
CA PHE A 180 -15.40 23.16 8.46
C PHE A 180 -15.60 24.24 9.53
N SER A 181 -14.92 24.09 10.67
CA SER A 181 -14.89 25.14 11.70
C SER A 181 -13.94 26.29 11.34
N GLU A 182 -12.89 26.01 10.57
CA GLU A 182 -11.87 26.97 10.16
C GLU A 182 -12.32 27.81 8.95
N PRO A 183 -12.36 29.15 9.04
CA PRO A 183 -12.82 30.02 7.96
C PRO A 183 -12.03 29.86 6.65
N ALA A 184 -10.71 29.61 6.73
CA ALA A 184 -9.88 29.41 5.55
C ALA A 184 -10.27 28.15 4.75
N GLN A 185 -10.62 27.07 5.45
CA GLN A 185 -11.07 25.82 4.84
C GLN A 185 -12.48 25.97 4.25
N LEU A 186 -13.37 26.70 4.93
CA LEU A 186 -14.68 27.06 4.40
C LEU A 186 -14.56 27.85 3.10
N GLN A 187 -13.67 28.85 3.06
CA GLN A 187 -13.44 29.65 1.86
C GLN A 187 -12.95 28.79 0.68
N GLN A 188 -12.03 27.84 0.94
CA GLN A 188 -11.57 26.88 -0.07
C GLN A 188 -12.70 25.96 -0.56
N LEU A 189 -13.56 25.49 0.36
CA LEU A 189 -14.71 24.66 0.01
C LEU A 189 -15.71 25.42 -0.88
N GLU A 190 -16.00 26.68 -0.57
CA GLU A 190 -16.88 27.52 -1.38
C GLU A 190 -16.30 27.78 -2.78
N GLN A 191 -14.99 27.99 -2.89
CA GLN A 191 -14.32 28.06 -4.20
C GLN A 191 -14.50 26.76 -5.00
N LEU A 192 -14.36 25.59 -4.35
CA LEU A 192 -14.57 24.30 -5.00
C LEU A 192 -16.03 24.08 -5.43
N ARG A 193 -17.00 24.51 -4.60
CA ARG A 193 -18.43 24.46 -4.92
C ARG A 193 -18.77 25.31 -6.14
N GLY A 194 -18.04 26.41 -6.36
CA GLY A 194 -18.19 27.28 -7.52
C GLY A 194 -17.97 26.60 -8.88
N TYR A 195 -17.21 25.49 -8.94
CA TYR A 195 -16.99 24.73 -10.19
C TYR A 195 -18.16 23.83 -10.60
N ASN A 196 -19.21 23.70 -9.78
CA ASN A 196 -20.34 22.79 -10.03
C ASN A 196 -19.88 21.35 -10.35
N LEU A 197 -19.27 20.72 -9.35
CA LEU A 197 -18.64 19.39 -9.47
C LEU A 197 -19.59 18.30 -10.00
N GLU A 198 -20.90 18.44 -9.76
CA GLU A 198 -21.91 17.52 -10.31
C GLU A 198 -21.97 17.60 -11.84
N GLN A 199 -21.96 18.82 -12.38
CA GLN A 199 -21.98 19.03 -13.82
C GLN A 199 -20.67 18.56 -14.45
N GLU A 200 -19.52 18.85 -13.84
CA GLU A 200 -18.22 18.34 -14.29
C GLU A 200 -18.17 16.80 -14.31
N MET A 201 -18.76 16.15 -13.31
CA MET A 201 -18.86 14.68 -13.30
C MET A 201 -19.73 14.15 -14.46
N ARG A 202 -20.81 14.83 -14.83
CA ARG A 202 -21.62 14.46 -16.01
C ARG A 202 -20.84 14.64 -17.30
N SER A 203 -20.08 15.73 -17.43
CA SER A 203 -19.18 15.97 -18.57
C SER A 203 -18.11 14.89 -18.67
N LEU A 204 -17.49 14.50 -17.56
CA LEU A 204 -16.48 13.43 -17.54
C LEU A 204 -17.05 12.08 -18.00
N ARG A 205 -18.32 11.78 -17.72
CA ARG A 205 -18.99 10.55 -18.18
C ARG A 205 -19.26 10.52 -19.67
N SER A 206 -19.47 11.67 -20.30
CA SER A 206 -19.76 11.74 -21.72
C SER A 206 -18.50 11.69 -22.58
N LEU A 207 -17.31 11.82 -21.98
CA LEU A 207 -16.05 11.68 -22.70
C LEU A 207 -15.85 10.24 -23.20
N PRO A 208 -15.33 10.07 -24.42
CA PRO A 208 -15.00 8.75 -24.94
C PRO A 208 -13.90 8.11 -24.08
N PRO A 209 -13.90 6.77 -23.93
CA PRO A 209 -12.84 6.08 -23.22
C PRO A 209 -11.49 6.37 -23.89
N PRO A 210 -10.39 6.52 -23.12
CA PRO A 210 -9.08 6.72 -23.71
C PRO A 210 -8.71 5.50 -24.58
N PRO A 211 -7.94 5.70 -25.67
CA PRO A 211 -7.50 4.61 -26.52
C PRO A 211 -6.72 3.60 -25.67
N CYS A 212 -7.29 2.41 -25.46
CA CYS A 212 -6.71 1.35 -24.66
C CYS A 212 -5.99 0.35 -25.59
N PRO A 213 -4.65 0.29 -25.61
CA PRO A 213 -3.90 -0.59 -26.53
C PRO A 213 -4.13 -2.09 -26.26
N LEU A 214 -4.62 -2.44 -25.07
CA LEU A 214 -4.81 -3.83 -24.62
C LEU A 214 -6.14 -4.44 -25.07
N LEU A 215 -7.04 -3.64 -25.65
CA LEU A 215 -8.34 -4.10 -26.17
C LEU A 215 -8.41 -4.08 -27.70
N SER A 216 -7.31 -3.82 -28.39
CA SER A 216 -7.25 -3.92 -29.85
C SER A 216 -7.18 -5.41 -30.27
N PRO A 217 -8.19 -5.96 -30.99
CA PRO A 217 -8.08 -7.28 -31.56
C PRO A 217 -7.01 -7.24 -32.65
N GLY A 218 -5.80 -7.74 -32.37
CA GLY A 218 -4.76 -7.86 -33.39
C GLY A 218 -3.30 -7.63 -32.96
N VAL A 219 -2.98 -7.41 -31.67
CA VAL A 219 -1.57 -7.35 -31.24
C VAL A 219 -0.98 -8.77 -31.27
N PRO A 220 0.03 -9.08 -32.11
CA PRO A 220 0.63 -10.40 -32.17
C PRO A 220 1.35 -10.67 -30.85
N THR A 221 0.96 -11.74 -30.15
CA THR A 221 1.72 -12.26 -29.03
C THR A 221 3.07 -12.75 -29.58
N ARG A 222 4.18 -12.17 -29.12
CA ARG A 222 5.52 -12.70 -29.43
C ARG A 222 5.57 -14.17 -28.97
N PRO A 223 6.08 -15.10 -29.80
CA PRO A 223 6.17 -16.50 -29.40
C PRO A 223 7.08 -16.61 -28.17
N ARG A 224 6.63 -17.40 -27.18
CA ARG A 224 7.43 -17.75 -26.00
C ARG A 224 8.76 -18.32 -26.48
N GLY A 225 9.86 -17.65 -26.13
CA GLY A 225 11.20 -18.19 -26.33
C GLY A 225 11.29 -19.57 -25.68
N THR A 226 11.75 -20.55 -26.43
CA THR A 226 12.05 -21.89 -25.92
C THR A 226 13.09 -21.80 -24.81
N PRO A 227 13.01 -22.65 -23.77
CA PRO A 227 14.08 -22.72 -22.78
C PRO A 227 15.34 -23.24 -23.47
N ARG A 228 16.47 -22.54 -23.30
CA ARG A 228 17.78 -23.13 -23.61
C ARG A 228 18.02 -24.26 -22.60
N ALA A 229 18.39 -25.43 -23.15
CA ALA A 229 18.86 -26.59 -22.40
C ALA A 229 20.13 -26.28 -21.61
#